data_AF-A0A5T0F6B6-F1
#
_entry.id   AF-A0A5T0F6B6-F1
#
_cell.length_a   1.000
_cell.length_b   1.000
_cell.length_c   1.000
_cell.angle_alpha   90.00
_cell.angle_beta   90.00
_cell.angle_gamma   90.00
#
_symmetry.space_group_name_H-M   'P 1'
#
loop_
_entity.id
_entity.type
_entity.pdbx_description
1 polymer ?
#
loop_
_entity_poly.entity_id
_entity_poly.type
_entity_poly.pdbx_seq_one_letter_code
_entity_poly.pdbx_strand_id
1 'polypeptide(L)'
;MFFNIKKNLNIFSEKIDEIKKEMKSLKIDLLELNKIFLEIKKINRASLMTNIINLTDIDKKDKEILALLMQNKFDNVIINNNDICFENINKYLQLVKPIDIDVKYLKRVGGSKDGGYVMFTPPRIMFLMLKIKKMAINL
;
A
#
# COMPACT_ATOMS: atom_id res chain seq x y z
N MET A 1 -63.33 24.00 12.00
CA MET A 1 -62.40 23.77 13.13
C MET A 1 -61.52 22.54 12.91
N PHE A 2 -62.07 21.34 12.68
CA PHE A 2 -61.31 20.10 12.48
C PHE A 2 -60.32 20.08 11.29
N PHE A 3 -60.66 20.73 10.17
CA PHE A 3 -59.78 20.78 9.00
C PHE A 3 -58.46 21.52 9.26
N ASN A 4 -58.51 22.64 9.99
CA ASN A 4 -57.31 23.40 10.38
C ASN A 4 -56.45 22.62 11.37
N ILE A 5 -57.06 21.85 12.27
CA ILE A 5 -56.33 20.99 13.21
C ILE A 5 -55.56 19.91 12.45
N LYS A 6 -56.20 19.25 11.47
CA LYS A 6 -55.54 18.21 10.64
C LYS A 6 -54.40 18.77 9.80
N LYS A 7 -54.57 19.95 9.20
CA LYS A 7 -53.52 20.64 8.44
C LYS A 7 -52.32 20.99 9.32
N ASN A 8 -52.57 21.52 10.52
CA ASN A 8 -51.51 21.85 11.47
C ASN A 8 -50.76 20.59 11.92
N LEU A 9 -51.47 19.49 12.22
CA LEU A 9 -50.85 18.21 12.59
C LEU A 9 -49.92 17.66 11.50
N ASN A 10 -50.30 17.79 10.23
CA ASN A 10 -49.44 17.38 9.11
C ASN A 10 -48.16 18.22 9.03
N ILE A 11 -48.26 19.55 9.17
CA ILE A 11 -47.11 20.45 9.19
C ILE A 11 -46.16 20.11 10.35
N PHE A 12 -46.71 19.79 11.53
CA PHE A 12 -45.91 19.34 12.66
C PHE A 12 -45.22 18.00 12.38
N SER A 13 -45.90 17.05 11.74
CA SER A 13 -45.31 15.76 11.35
C SER A 13 -44.14 15.95 10.39
N GLU A 14 -44.29 16.79 9.36
CA GLU A 14 -43.24 17.09 8.39
C GLU A 14 -42.00 17.71 9.06
N LYS A 15 -42.21 18.68 9.95
CA LYS A 15 -41.11 19.28 10.74
C LYS A 15 -40.40 18.27 11.64
N ILE A 16 -41.14 17.35 12.27
CA ILE A 16 -40.55 16.30 13.09
C ILE A 16 -39.65 15.39 12.24
N ASP A 17 -40.07 15.06 11.02
CA ASP A 17 -39.27 14.20 10.13
C ASP A 17 -38.04 14.94 9.58
N GLU A 18 -38.13 16.25 9.36
CA GLU A 18 -36.99 17.10 9.02
C GLU A 18 -35.96 17.14 10.16
N ILE A 19 -36.39 17.41 11.40
CA ILE A 19 -35.53 17.40 12.59
C ILE A 19 -34.84 16.04 12.77
N LYS A 20 -35.55 14.92 12.55
CA LYS A 20 -34.95 13.58 12.63
C LYS A 20 -33.84 13.37 11.60
N LYS A 21 -34.00 13.90 10.38
CA LYS A 21 -32.98 13.82 9.34
C LYS A 21 -31.74 14.62 9.75
N GLU A 22 -31.93 15.84 10.26
CA GLU A 22 -30.83 16.68 10.76
C GLU A 22 -30.09 16.01 11.92
N MET A 23 -30.81 15.46 12.90
CA MET A 23 -30.20 14.73 14.02
C MET A 23 -29.36 13.53 13.54
N LYS A 24 -29.82 12.82 12.50
CA LYS A 24 -29.07 11.71 11.92
C LYS A 24 -27.78 12.20 11.24
N SER A 25 -27.84 13.33 10.53
CA SER A 25 -26.66 13.97 9.92
C SER A 25 -25.65 14.37 10.99
N LEU A 26 -26.09 15.12 12.01
CA LEU A 26 -25.24 15.57 13.12
C LEU A 26 -24.54 14.41 13.84
N LYS A 27 -25.22 13.25 13.97
CA LYS A 27 -24.62 12.06 14.57
C LYS A 27 -23.46 11.49 13.72
N ILE A 28 -23.57 11.56 12.40
CA ILE A 28 -22.51 11.13 11.49
C ILE A 28 -21.31 12.07 11.64
N ASP A 29 -21.55 13.38 11.60
CA ASP A 29 -20.50 14.39 11.74
C ASP A 29 -19.74 14.23 13.07
N LEU A 30 -20.48 13.95 14.17
CA LEU A 30 -19.90 13.72 15.49
C LEU A 30 -19.03 12.45 15.54
N LEU A 31 -19.41 11.40 14.80
CA LEU A 31 -18.60 10.20 14.66
C LEU A 31 -17.31 10.46 13.87
N GLU A 32 -17.38 11.26 12.81
CA GLU A 32 -16.19 11.65 12.03
C GLU A 32 -15.25 12.52 12.85
N LEU A 33 -15.78 13.49 13.59
CA LEU A 33 -15.00 14.38 14.43
C LEU A 33 -14.26 13.60 15.54
N ASN A 34 -14.90 12.59 16.12
CA ASN A 34 -14.26 11.69 17.08
C ASN A 34 -13.11 10.88 16.46
N LYS A 35 -13.25 10.41 15.23
CA LYS A 35 -12.14 9.72 14.52
C LYS A 35 -10.96 10.66 14.32
N ILE A 36 -11.22 11.88 13.83
CA ILE A 36 -10.17 12.90 13.62
C ILE A 36 -9.47 13.21 14.95
N PHE A 37 -10.22 13.37 16.04
CA PHE A 37 -9.65 13.62 17.36
C PHE A 37 -8.73 12.49 17.84
N LEU A 38 -9.10 11.23 17.60
CA LEU A 38 -8.26 10.09 17.93
C LEU A 38 -6.95 10.07 17.12
N GLU A 39 -7.00 10.43 15.83
CA GLU A 39 -5.80 10.52 14.98
C GLU A 39 -4.88 11.67 15.42
N ILE A 40 -5.43 12.86 15.70
CA ILE A 40 -4.66 13.99 16.25
C ILE A 40 -3.96 13.59 17.56
N LYS A 41 -4.67 12.86 18.44
CA LYS A 41 -4.12 12.39 19.71
C LYS A 41 -2.96 11.41 19.50
N LYS A 42 -3.02 10.55 18.49
CA LYS A 42 -1.91 9.65 18.12
C LYS A 42 -0.70 10.44 17.62
N ILE A 43 -0.91 11.35 16.67
CA ILE A 43 0.15 12.20 16.10
C ILE A 43 0.85 13.03 17.19
N ASN A 44 0.08 13.66 18.08
CA ASN A 44 0.63 14.45 19.18
C ASN A 44 1.49 13.62 20.12
N ARG A 45 1.06 12.39 20.45
CA ARG A 45 1.86 11.47 21.27
C ARG A 45 3.15 11.09 20.57
N ALA A 46 3.10 10.75 19.29
CA ALA A 46 4.29 10.42 18.52
C ALA A 46 5.29 11.60 18.49
N SER A 47 4.81 12.80 18.20
CA SER A 47 5.64 14.03 18.19
C SER A 47 6.30 14.30 19.55
N LEU A 48 5.53 14.20 20.64
CA LEU A 48 6.07 14.35 22.00
C LEU A 48 7.16 13.31 22.29
N MET A 49 6.92 12.05 21.95
CA MET A 49 7.90 10.98 22.18
C MET A 49 9.19 11.21 21.39
N THR A 50 9.08 11.61 20.11
CA THR A 50 10.24 11.95 19.29
C THR A 50 11.03 13.12 19.87
N ASN A 51 10.34 14.16 20.35
CA ASN A 51 11.00 15.29 21.00
C ASN A 51 11.76 14.86 22.25
N ILE A 52 11.18 13.98 23.08
CA ILE A 52 11.85 13.43 24.26
C ILE A 52 13.11 12.66 23.84
N ILE A 53 13.01 11.74 22.89
CA ILE A 53 14.16 10.94 22.40
C ILE A 53 15.28 11.85 21.88
N ASN A 54 14.93 12.92 21.17
CA ASN A 54 15.92 13.87 20.65
C ASN A 54 16.66 14.61 21.77
N LEU A 55 15.95 14.98 22.85
CA LEU A 55 16.48 15.73 23.98
C LEU A 55 17.19 14.88 25.03
N THR A 56 16.95 13.57 25.08
CA THR A 56 17.63 12.68 26.02
C THR A 56 19.11 12.51 25.69
N ASP A 57 19.94 12.41 26.73
CA ASP A 57 21.38 12.16 26.61
C ASP A 57 21.66 10.67 26.49
N ILE A 58 21.38 10.13 25.32
CA ILE A 58 21.63 8.74 24.92
C ILE A 58 22.34 8.70 23.58
N ASP A 59 23.04 7.61 23.29
CA ASP A 59 23.79 7.46 22.06
C ASP A 59 22.90 7.58 20.82
N LYS A 60 23.45 8.18 19.76
CA LYS A 60 22.74 8.41 18.50
C LYS A 60 22.11 7.13 17.94
N LYS A 61 22.83 6.01 18.03
CA LYS A 61 22.36 4.70 17.58
C LYS A 61 21.12 4.24 18.36
N ASP A 62 21.07 4.50 19.66
CA ASP A 62 19.93 4.15 20.49
C ASP A 62 18.73 5.06 20.23
N LYS A 63 18.96 6.36 19.94
CA LYS A 63 17.90 7.27 19.47
C LYS A 63 17.25 6.77 18.18
N GLU A 64 18.06 6.31 17.22
CA GLU A 64 17.58 5.75 15.95
C GLU A 64 16.75 4.48 16.18
N ILE A 65 17.21 3.57 17.05
CA ILE A 65 16.46 2.36 17.42
C ILE A 65 15.12 2.71 18.09
N LEU A 66 15.12 3.65 19.04
CA LEU A 66 13.89 4.11 19.71
C LEU A 66 12.91 4.76 18.73
N ALA A 67 13.41 5.55 17.77
CA ALA A 67 12.60 6.14 16.72
C ALA A 67 11.95 5.06 15.82
N LEU A 68 12.69 4.01 15.45
CA LEU A 68 12.17 2.88 14.68
C LEU A 68 11.10 2.09 15.44
N LEU A 69 11.32 1.83 16.73
CA LEU A 69 10.34 1.15 17.60
C LEU A 69 9.03 1.94 17.73
N MET A 70 9.10 3.27 17.55
CA MET A 70 7.93 4.13 17.61
C MET A 70 7.08 4.12 16.33
N GLN A 71 7.69 3.89 15.16
CA GLN A 71 6.96 3.82 13.88
C GLN A 71 5.97 2.66 13.84
N ASN A 72 6.35 1.48 14.35
CA ASN A 72 5.51 0.27 14.35
C ASN A 72 4.20 0.40 15.14
N LYS A 73 4.08 1.39 16.04
CA LYS A 73 2.85 1.59 16.84
C LYS A 73 1.78 2.42 16.13
N PHE A 74 2.13 3.12 15.05
CA PHE A 74 1.24 4.13 14.47
C PHE A 74 0.85 3.89 13.02
N ASP A 75 1.65 3.20 12.20
CA ASP A 75 1.24 2.78 10.83
C ASP A 75 2.13 1.64 10.30
N ASN A 76 1.62 0.87 9.34
CA ASN A 76 2.29 -0.28 8.69
C ASN A 76 3.51 0.09 7.82
N VAL A 77 3.98 1.35 7.89
CA VAL A 77 5.07 1.86 7.05
C VAL A 77 6.27 2.18 7.94
N ILE A 78 7.28 1.32 7.87
CA ILE A 78 8.57 1.51 8.54
C ILE A 78 9.42 2.39 7.62
N ILE A 79 9.62 3.65 7.98
CA ILE A 79 10.58 4.54 7.32
C ILE A 79 11.93 4.31 8.00
N ASN A 80 12.66 3.31 7.51
CA ASN A 80 13.98 2.98 8.01
C ASN A 80 15.05 3.82 7.32
N ASN A 81 15.48 4.90 7.98
CA ASN A 81 16.57 5.78 7.52
C ASN A 81 17.97 5.20 7.75
N ASN A 82 18.09 3.92 8.13
CA ASN A 82 19.39 3.28 8.28
C ASN A 82 20.03 3.07 6.91
N ASP A 83 21.20 3.66 6.70
CA ASP A 83 21.99 3.54 5.47
C ASP A 83 22.25 2.07 5.09
N ILE A 84 22.40 1.18 6.08
CA ILE A 84 22.58 -0.26 5.88
C ILE A 84 21.32 -0.89 5.26
N CYS A 85 20.12 -0.44 5.65
CA CYS A 85 18.89 -0.92 5.04
C CYS A 85 18.75 -0.44 3.59
N PHE A 86 19.12 0.81 3.32
CA PHE A 86 19.16 1.34 1.95
C PHE A 86 20.14 0.54 1.07
N GLU A 87 21.35 0.26 1.57
CA GLU A 87 22.33 -0.58 0.88
C GLU A 87 21.81 -1.99 0.63
N ASN A 88 21.15 -2.62 1.61
CA ASN A 88 20.60 -3.97 1.48
C ASN A 88 19.46 -4.02 0.47
N ILE A 89 18.58 -3.02 0.45
CA ILE A 89 17.52 -2.89 -0.55
C ILE A 89 18.15 -2.73 -1.94
N ASN A 90 19.15 -1.86 -2.10
CA ASN A 90 19.83 -1.71 -3.39
C ASN A 90 20.52 -2.99 -3.86
N LYS A 91 21.22 -3.71 -2.96
CA LYS A 91 21.81 -5.02 -3.27
C LYS A 91 20.75 -6.02 -3.72
N TYR A 92 19.62 -6.09 -3.02
CA TYR A 92 18.51 -6.96 -3.40
C TYR A 92 17.94 -6.59 -4.77
N LEU A 93 17.68 -5.30 -5.01
CA LEU A 93 17.16 -4.82 -6.29
C LEU A 93 18.13 -5.07 -7.45
N GLN A 94 19.44 -5.05 -7.21
CA GLN A 94 20.43 -5.46 -8.22
C GLN A 94 20.33 -6.95 -8.57
N LEU A 95 20.05 -7.81 -7.59
CA LEU A 95 19.87 -9.26 -7.82
C LEU A 95 18.57 -9.58 -8.57
N VAL A 96 17.50 -8.82 -8.29
CA VAL A 96 16.17 -9.02 -8.89
C VAL A 96 15.97 -8.17 -10.14
N LYS A 97 16.99 -7.40 -10.56
CA LYS A 97 16.91 -6.58 -11.76
C LYS A 97 16.51 -7.46 -12.95
N PRO A 98 15.51 -7.05 -13.76
CA PRO A 98 15.14 -7.79 -14.95
C PRO A 98 16.37 -8.04 -15.82
N ILE A 99 16.48 -9.25 -16.34
CA ILE A 99 17.58 -9.59 -17.25
C ILE A 99 17.44 -8.68 -18.46
N ASP A 100 18.47 -7.87 -18.72
CA ASP A 100 18.52 -6.97 -19.86
C ASP A 100 18.77 -7.79 -21.13
N ILE A 101 17.68 -8.27 -21.71
CA ILE A 101 17.67 -9.13 -22.89
C ILE A 101 17.14 -8.32 -24.06
N ASP A 102 17.98 -8.15 -25.09
CA ASP A 102 17.56 -7.56 -26.35
C ASP A 102 16.39 -8.37 -26.94
N VAL A 103 15.34 -7.66 -27.34
CA VAL A 103 14.09 -8.22 -27.90
C VAL A 103 14.37 -9.17 -29.07
N LYS A 104 15.49 -9.01 -29.80
CA LYS A 104 15.88 -9.94 -30.87
C LYS A 104 16.14 -11.38 -30.39
N TYR A 105 16.45 -11.56 -29.11
CA TYR A 105 16.62 -12.88 -28.48
C TYR A 105 15.34 -13.41 -27.86
N LEU A 106 14.25 -12.66 -27.96
CA LEU A 106 12.94 -13.04 -27.46
C LEU A 106 12.05 -13.43 -28.63
N LYS A 107 11.44 -14.62 -28.55
CA LYS A 107 10.48 -15.10 -29.56
C LYS A 107 9.11 -15.27 -28.91
N ARG A 108 8.09 -14.70 -29.55
CA ARG A 108 6.70 -14.95 -29.18
C ARG A 108 6.32 -16.39 -29.55
N VAL A 109 5.71 -17.09 -28.61
CA VAL A 109 5.16 -18.44 -28.80
C VAL A 109 3.63 -18.35 -28.66
N GLY A 110 2.90 -18.90 -29.65
CA GLY A 110 1.44 -18.87 -29.72
C GLY A 110 0.89 -18.05 -30.90
N GLY A 111 -0.41 -18.21 -31.19
CA GLY A 111 -1.10 -17.55 -32.30
C GLY A 111 -1.45 -16.07 -32.05
N SER A 112 -1.86 -15.34 -33.09
CA SER A 112 -2.39 -13.99 -32.93
C SER A 112 -3.69 -14.06 -32.14
N LYS A 113 -3.81 -13.27 -31.06
CA LYS A 113 -4.94 -13.22 -30.11
C LYS A 113 -5.11 -14.42 -29.16
N ASP A 114 -4.15 -15.34 -29.11
CA ASP A 114 -4.18 -16.53 -28.23
C ASP A 114 -3.55 -16.29 -26.84
N GLY A 115 -3.40 -15.02 -26.43
CA GLY A 115 -2.73 -14.68 -25.15
C GLY A 115 -1.25 -15.12 -25.03
N GLY A 116 -0.62 -15.52 -26.14
CA GLY A 116 0.71 -16.12 -26.17
C GLY A 116 1.80 -15.35 -25.42
N TYR A 117 2.81 -16.08 -24.95
CA TYR A 117 3.91 -15.58 -24.12
C TYR A 117 5.21 -15.41 -24.92
N VAL A 118 6.19 -14.76 -24.30
CA VAL A 118 7.51 -14.50 -24.89
C VAL A 118 8.54 -15.38 -24.21
N MET A 119 9.33 -16.13 -25.00
CA MET A 119 10.42 -16.97 -24.48
C MET A 119 11.77 -16.50 -24.99
N PHE A 120 12.78 -16.66 -24.15
CA PHE A 120 14.18 -16.52 -24.56
C PHE A 120 14.53 -17.61 -25.56
N THR A 121 14.95 -17.23 -26.76
CA THR A 121 15.46 -18.17 -27.76
C THR A 121 16.88 -18.59 -27.39
N PRO A 122 17.13 -19.89 -27.13
CA PRO A 122 18.48 -20.31 -26.83
C PRO A 122 19.38 -20.11 -28.05
N PRO A 123 20.68 -19.82 -27.86
CA PRO A 123 21.61 -19.58 -28.95
C PRO A 123 21.59 -20.72 -29.97
N ARG A 124 21.69 -20.42 -31.27
CA ARG A 124 21.67 -21.41 -32.38
C ARG A 124 22.64 -22.59 -32.15
N ILE A 125 23.76 -22.34 -31.46
CA ILE A 125 24.75 -23.37 -31.09
C ILE A 125 24.15 -24.45 -30.17
N MET A 126 23.28 -24.06 -29.24
CA MET A 126 22.62 -24.99 -28.31
C MET A 126 21.62 -25.90 -29.03
N PHE A 127 20.92 -25.37 -30.06
CA PHE A 127 20.07 -26.19 -30.93
C PHE A 127 20.87 -27.17 -31.80
N LEU A 128 22.05 -26.76 -32.27
CA LEU A 128 22.94 -27.65 -33.02
C LEU A 128 23.44 -28.81 -32.14
N MET A 129 23.89 -28.50 -30.91
CA MET A 129 24.31 -29.51 -29.94
C MET A 129 23.19 -30.47 -29.54
N LEU A 130 21.96 -29.97 -29.34
CA LEU A 130 20.80 -30.81 -29.03
C LEU A 130 20.41 -31.72 -30.20
N LYS A 131 20.55 -31.25 -31.45
CA LYS A 131 20.34 -32.08 -32.65
C LYS A 131 21.41 -33.17 -32.77
N ILE A 132 22.68 -32.83 -32.57
CA ILE A 132 23.79 -33.79 -32.62
C ILE A 132 23.62 -34.86 -31.53
N LYS A 133 23.27 -34.46 -30.30
CA LYS A 133 22.96 -35.42 -29.21
C LYS A 133 21.79 -36.34 -29.55
N LYS A 134 20.69 -35.81 -30.12
CA LYS A 134 19.55 -36.65 -30.54
C LYS A 134 19.90 -37.61 -31.67
N MET A 135 20.76 -37.21 -32.62
CA MET A 135 21.23 -38.11 -33.68
C MET A 135 22.17 -39.19 -33.15
N ALA A 136 23.02 -38.88 -32.16
CA ALA A 136 23.93 -39.84 -31.55
C ALA A 136 23.24 -40.88 -30.63
N ILE A 137 21.99 -40.63 -30.22
CA ILE A 137 21.20 -41.57 -29.39
C ILE A 137 20.35 -42.52 -30.27
N ASN A 138 20.18 -42.19 -31.55
CA ASN A 138 19.36 -42.96 -32.50
C ASN A 138 20.22 -43.74 -33.54
N LEU A 139 21.51 -43.92 -33.24
CA LEU A 139 22.48 -44.76 -33.96
C LEU A 139 23.01 -45.81 -32.99
#